data_AF-A0A9D6YR03-F1
#
_entry.id   AF-A0A9D6YR03-F1
#
_cell.length_a   1.000
_cell.length_b   1.000
_cell.length_c   1.000
_cell.angle_alpha   90.00
_cell.angle_beta   90.00
_cell.angle_gamma   90.00
#
_symmetry.space_group_name_H-M   'P 1'
#
loop_
_entity.id
_entity.type
_entity.pdbx_description
1 polymer ?
#
loop_
_entity_poly.entity_id
_entity_poly.type
_entity_poly.pdbx_seq_one_letter_code
_entity_poly.pdbx_strand_id
1 'polypeptide(L)'
;MNQGNYPEALKNYFASLKIYEELKDKKGIAMSYNNIGIIYRNQGNYPEALKNYFASLKIFEEIGDKDGIARCFINLGTLYIKLHKNPESQDYLNKALVLSKEIGSKDDIKLSYGGLADLDSAIGNFQNQITHYKLYIIYRDSIDNEETRKKTMRAEMNYEYEKREIATKAAQEKKDALAAAEKKREKVIRYSVIGGLVLALVFLVFVYRSLRVTRRQKRIIETQRDTVTHQKEEIEAQRDIVTQQKQHIEHIHEELTDSIRYAERIQNAVLPGEQYIMEILGMGEWASERMGESENIRQEAAAG
;
A
#
# COMPACT_ATOMS: atom_id res chain seq x y z
N MET A 1 62.55 -18.89 6.32
CA MET A 1 64.01 -19.14 6.33
C MET A 1 64.69 -17.82 6.04
N ASN A 2 65.18 -17.10 7.07
CA ASN A 2 65.91 -15.85 6.84
C ASN A 2 66.98 -15.68 7.93
N GLN A 3 68.07 -16.42 7.80
CA GLN A 3 69.32 -16.10 8.44
C GLN A 3 70.24 -15.58 7.34
N GLY A 4 69.90 -14.40 6.81
CA GLY A 4 70.71 -13.72 5.82
C GLY A 4 72.04 -13.37 6.47
N ASN A 5 73.13 -13.94 5.96
CA ASN A 5 74.47 -13.58 6.37
C ASN A 5 74.79 -12.16 5.84
N TYR A 6 74.19 -11.14 6.45
CA TYR A 6 74.37 -9.73 6.08
C TYR A 6 75.85 -9.32 6.07
N PRO A 7 76.71 -9.79 6.99
CA PRO A 7 78.15 -9.54 6.91
C PRO A 7 78.78 -10.05 5.60
N GLU A 8 78.46 -11.27 5.17
CA GLU A 8 79.01 -11.81 3.92
C GLU A 8 78.43 -11.11 2.68
N ALA A 9 77.16 -10.70 2.72
CA ALA A 9 76.56 -9.90 1.64
C ALA A 9 77.25 -8.53 1.51
N LEU A 10 77.46 -7.82 2.63
CA LEU A 10 78.18 -6.55 2.64
C LEU A 10 79.61 -6.71 2.13
N LYS A 11 80.34 -7.74 2.59
CA LYS A 11 81.69 -8.05 2.12
C LYS A 11 81.75 -8.24 0.60
N ASN A 12 80.81 -9.00 0.03
CA ASN A 12 80.74 -9.20 -1.42
C ASN A 12 80.41 -7.90 -2.17
N TYR A 13 79.44 -7.11 -1.70
CA TYR A 13 79.11 -5.84 -2.35
C TYR A 13 80.22 -4.78 -2.23
N PHE A 14 80.96 -4.73 -1.12
CA PHE A 14 82.13 -3.86 -1.00
C PHE A 14 83.28 -4.31 -1.91
N ALA A 15 83.51 -5.62 -2.05
CA ALA A 15 84.48 -6.14 -3.01
C ALA A 15 84.08 -5.78 -4.46
N SER A 16 82.80 -5.93 -4.80
CA SER A 16 82.26 -5.54 -6.11
C SER A 16 82.38 -4.03 -6.35
N LEU A 17 82.08 -3.21 -5.34
CA LEU A 17 82.22 -1.76 -5.40
C LEU A 17 83.66 -1.38 -5.76
N LYS A 18 84.65 -1.96 -5.07
CA LYS A 18 86.07 -1.71 -5.35
C LYS A 18 86.46 -2.08 -6.79
N ILE A 19 85.98 -3.21 -7.30
CA ILE A 19 86.22 -3.61 -8.70
C ILE A 19 85.61 -2.58 -9.66
N TYR A 20 84.37 -2.15 -9.45
CA TYR A 20 83.74 -1.15 -10.31
C TYR A 20 84.42 0.22 -10.21
N GLU A 21 84.97 0.60 -9.07
CA GLU A 21 85.81 1.80 -8.89
C GLU A 21 87.11 1.71 -9.70
N GLU A 22 87.81 0.57 -9.64
CA GLU A 22 89.02 0.31 -10.44
C GLU A 22 88.74 0.35 -11.94
N LEU A 23 87.58 -0.19 -12.36
CA LEU A 23 87.10 -0.16 -13.75
C LEU A 23 86.48 1.18 -14.16
N LYS A 24 86.28 2.11 -13.22
CA LYS A 24 85.56 3.38 -13.40
C LYS A 24 84.14 3.20 -13.97
N ASP A 25 83.50 2.07 -13.69
CA ASP A 25 82.12 1.79 -14.09
C ASP A 25 81.14 2.47 -13.14
N LYS A 26 80.73 3.70 -13.50
CA LYS A 26 79.77 4.49 -12.72
C LYS A 26 78.45 3.76 -12.46
N LYS A 27 77.94 2.98 -13.42
CA LYS A 27 76.67 2.26 -13.25
C LYS A 27 76.83 1.12 -12.24
N GLY A 28 77.92 0.36 -12.34
CA GLY A 28 78.28 -0.69 -11.37
C GLY A 28 78.49 -0.16 -9.95
N ILE A 29 79.17 0.99 -9.82
CA ILE A 29 79.36 1.69 -8.55
C ILE A 29 78.01 2.07 -7.93
N ALA A 30 77.13 2.73 -8.70
CA ALA A 30 75.80 3.14 -8.22
C ALA A 30 74.96 1.93 -7.77
N MET A 31 74.89 0.88 -8.59
CA MET A 31 74.17 -0.35 -8.22
C MET A 31 74.71 -0.98 -6.92
N SER A 32 76.04 -0.96 -6.72
CA SER A 32 76.67 -1.47 -5.50
C SER A 32 76.23 -0.67 -4.28
N TYR A 33 76.28 0.67 -4.35
CA TYR A 33 75.76 1.54 -3.29
C TYR A 33 74.28 1.26 -2.99
N ASN A 34 73.43 1.14 -4.01
CA ASN A 34 72.01 0.84 -3.80
C ASN A 34 71.81 -0.50 -3.08
N ASN A 35 72.53 -1.54 -3.47
CA ASN A 35 72.42 -2.86 -2.84
C ASN A 35 72.95 -2.87 -1.40
N ILE A 36 74.05 -2.18 -1.13
CA ILE A 36 74.56 -1.98 0.24
C ILE A 36 73.51 -1.27 1.10
N GLY A 37 72.84 -0.25 0.54
CA GLY A 37 71.73 0.45 1.20
C GLY A 37 70.57 -0.48 1.57
N ILE A 38 70.21 -1.43 0.70
CA ILE A 38 69.18 -2.44 0.97
C ILE A 38 69.60 -3.34 2.14
N ILE A 39 70.86 -3.77 2.20
CA ILE A 39 71.35 -4.59 3.31
C ILE A 39 71.28 -3.83 4.64
N TYR A 40 71.76 -2.58 4.67
CA TYR A 40 71.67 -1.75 5.88
C TYR A 40 70.23 -1.47 6.32
N ARG A 41 69.32 -1.23 5.36
CA ARG A 41 67.88 -1.09 5.67
C ARG A 41 67.35 -2.36 6.34
N ASN A 42 67.68 -3.53 5.79
CA ASN A 42 67.21 -4.81 6.33
C ASN A 42 67.81 -5.13 7.72
N GLN A 43 69.00 -4.59 8.03
CA GLN A 43 69.60 -4.64 9.37
C GLN A 43 69.00 -3.62 10.35
N GLY A 44 68.14 -2.69 9.90
CA GLY A 44 67.64 -1.58 10.70
C GLY A 44 68.62 -0.40 10.85
N ASN A 45 69.80 -0.45 10.20
CA ASN A 45 70.75 0.67 10.18
C ASN A 45 70.35 1.69 9.11
N TYR A 46 69.29 2.45 9.41
CA TYR A 46 68.72 3.42 8.48
C TYR A 46 69.65 4.59 8.10
N PRO A 47 70.51 5.13 9.00
CA PRO A 47 71.46 6.18 8.62
C PRO A 47 72.44 5.74 7.52
N GLU A 48 73.02 4.54 7.63
CA GLU A 48 73.90 4.03 6.58
C GLU A 48 73.12 3.68 5.31
N ALA A 49 71.88 3.18 5.43
CA ALA A 49 71.03 2.97 4.26
C ALA A 49 70.77 4.26 3.46
N LEU A 50 70.43 5.36 4.15
CA LEU A 50 70.24 6.69 3.53
C LEU A 50 71.50 7.15 2.80
N LYS A 51 72.66 7.09 3.47
CA LYS A 51 73.94 7.49 2.89
C LYS A 51 74.23 6.75 1.58
N ASN A 52 74.03 5.44 1.58
CA ASN A 52 74.26 4.60 0.41
C ASN A 52 73.24 4.85 -0.70
N TYR A 53 71.95 5.03 -0.39
CA TYR A 53 70.95 5.38 -1.40
C TYR A 53 71.19 6.75 -2.03
N PHE A 54 71.61 7.77 -1.26
CA PHE A 54 71.95 9.07 -1.81
C PHE A 54 73.24 9.05 -2.66
N ALA A 55 74.25 8.28 -2.25
CA ALA A 55 75.44 8.06 -3.07
C ALA A 55 75.08 7.42 -4.42
N SER A 56 74.24 6.38 -4.41
CA SER A 56 73.72 5.75 -5.63
C SER A 56 72.93 6.72 -6.49
N LEU A 57 71.99 7.45 -5.89
CA LEU A 57 71.13 8.41 -6.60
C LEU A 57 71.97 9.46 -7.33
N LYS A 58 72.93 10.07 -6.64
CA LYS A 58 73.81 11.09 -7.23
C LYS A 58 74.54 10.56 -8.47
N ILE A 59 75.05 9.33 -8.41
CA ILE A 59 75.78 8.75 -9.55
C ILE A 59 74.83 8.43 -10.71
N PHE A 60 73.64 7.90 -10.43
CA PHE A 60 72.64 7.66 -11.48
C PHE A 60 72.16 8.97 -12.13
N GLU A 61 72.01 10.06 -11.37
CA GLU A 61 71.75 11.40 -11.89
C GLU A 61 72.90 11.90 -12.78
N GLU A 62 74.15 11.74 -12.35
CA GLU A 62 75.34 12.13 -13.13
C GLU A 62 75.43 11.43 -14.49
N ILE A 63 74.98 10.17 -14.59
CA ILE A 63 75.03 9.39 -15.85
C ILE A 63 73.70 9.36 -16.60
N GLY A 64 72.65 10.00 -16.08
CA GLY A 64 71.33 10.05 -16.70
C GLY A 64 70.56 8.72 -16.74
N ASP A 65 70.87 7.77 -15.85
CA ASP A 65 70.18 6.46 -15.78
C ASP A 65 68.84 6.58 -15.04
N LYS A 66 67.78 6.83 -15.81
CA LYS A 66 66.42 7.04 -15.27
C LYS A 66 65.87 5.82 -14.52
N ASP A 67 66.19 4.59 -14.96
CA ASP A 67 65.78 3.38 -14.24
C ASP A 67 66.45 3.29 -12.87
N GLY A 68 67.75 3.61 -12.81
CA GLY A 68 68.51 3.69 -11.56
C GLY A 68 67.99 4.77 -10.59
N ILE A 69 67.65 5.95 -11.12
CA ILE A 69 67.05 7.06 -10.36
C ILE A 69 65.69 6.63 -9.77
N ALA A 70 64.81 6.03 -10.58
CA ALA A 70 63.50 5.58 -10.13
C ALA A 70 63.61 4.57 -8.98
N ARG A 71 64.50 3.59 -9.09
CA ARG A 71 64.76 2.61 -8.03
C ARG A 71 65.30 3.25 -6.75
N CYS A 72 66.19 4.23 -6.86
CA CYS A 72 66.67 4.98 -5.70
C CYS A 72 65.54 5.74 -5.00
N PHE A 73 64.65 6.39 -5.75
CA PHE A 73 63.47 7.07 -5.19
C PHE A 73 62.53 6.09 -4.48
N ILE A 74 62.26 4.90 -5.03
CA ILE A 74 61.46 3.86 -4.35
C ILE A 74 62.12 3.45 -3.03
N ASN A 75 63.43 3.20 -3.05
CA ASN A 75 64.18 2.77 -1.87
C ASN A 75 64.26 3.85 -0.79
N LEU A 76 64.44 5.12 -1.17
CA LEU A 76 64.38 6.26 -0.26
C LEU A 76 62.98 6.42 0.32
N GLY A 77 61.95 6.38 -0.52
CA GLY A 77 60.55 6.46 -0.09
C GLY A 77 60.21 5.40 0.95
N THR A 78 60.47 4.13 0.63
CA THR A 78 60.23 3.01 1.56
C THR A 78 61.05 3.11 2.85
N LEU A 79 62.27 3.65 2.80
CA LEU A 79 63.08 3.89 4.00
C LEU A 79 62.50 5.01 4.87
N TYR A 80 61.99 6.08 4.27
CA TYR A 80 61.33 7.15 5.00
C TYR A 80 60.02 6.72 5.68
N ILE A 81 59.29 5.73 5.14
CA ILE A 81 58.19 5.07 5.87
C ILE A 81 58.70 4.48 7.19
N LYS A 82 59.84 3.76 7.16
CA LYS A 82 60.43 3.14 8.36
C LYS A 82 60.94 4.16 9.38
N LEU A 83 61.27 5.36 8.92
CA LEU A 83 61.67 6.49 9.75
C LEU A 83 60.48 7.33 10.25
N HIS A 84 59.24 6.96 9.91
CA HIS A 84 58.02 7.72 10.20
C HIS A 84 58.03 9.16 9.63
N LYS A 85 58.75 9.36 8.52
CA LYS A 85 58.87 10.63 7.80
C LYS A 85 57.95 10.62 6.59
N ASN A 86 56.65 10.77 6.86
CA ASN A 86 55.60 10.59 5.86
C ASN A 86 55.69 11.57 4.67
N PRO A 87 55.95 12.89 4.86
CA PRO A 87 56.05 13.84 3.75
C PRO A 87 57.20 13.49 2.78
N GLU A 88 58.37 13.18 3.31
CA GLU A 88 59.53 12.79 2.51
C GLU A 88 59.28 11.46 1.79
N SER A 89 58.68 10.49 2.48
CA SER A 89 58.28 9.23 1.86
C SER A 89 57.35 9.46 0.67
N GLN A 90 56.34 10.32 0.85
CA GLN A 90 55.35 10.59 -0.18
C GLN A 90 55.99 11.28 -1.40
N ASP A 91 56.86 12.25 -1.18
CA ASP A 91 57.60 12.96 -2.23
C ASP A 91 58.43 11.99 -3.07
N TYR A 92 59.27 11.15 -2.43
CA TYR A 92 60.11 10.21 -3.15
C TYR A 92 59.31 9.13 -3.90
N LEU A 93 58.26 8.57 -3.30
CA LEU A 93 57.41 7.57 -3.97
C LEU A 93 56.65 8.16 -5.17
N ASN A 94 56.21 9.43 -5.08
CA ASN A 94 55.58 10.11 -6.20
C ASN A 94 56.58 10.43 -7.32
N LYS A 95 57.79 10.90 -6.98
CA LYS A 95 58.87 11.10 -7.95
C LYS A 95 59.22 9.81 -8.68
N ALA A 96 59.34 8.69 -7.95
CA ALA A 96 59.50 7.38 -8.53
C ALA A 96 58.36 7.05 -9.50
N LEU A 97 57.10 7.15 -9.05
CA LEU A 97 55.94 6.81 -9.87
C LEU A 97 55.86 7.61 -11.17
N VAL A 98 56.12 8.92 -11.11
CA VAL A 98 56.12 9.80 -12.29
C VAL A 98 57.22 9.37 -13.27
N LEU A 99 58.45 9.19 -12.77
CA LEU A 99 59.57 8.80 -13.62
C LEU A 99 59.40 7.39 -14.21
N SER A 100 58.92 6.43 -13.41
CA SER A 100 58.64 5.06 -13.86
C SER A 100 57.57 5.02 -14.95
N LYS A 101 56.57 5.91 -14.89
CA LYS A 101 55.58 6.06 -15.97
C LYS A 101 56.19 6.67 -17.21
N GLU A 102 57.05 7.68 -17.07
CA GLU A 102 57.75 8.32 -18.19
C GLU A 102 58.62 7.32 -18.98
N ILE A 103 59.36 6.47 -18.26
CA ILE A 103 60.24 5.45 -18.88
C ILE A 103 59.50 4.15 -19.25
N GLY A 104 58.24 4.00 -18.84
CA GLY A 104 57.44 2.80 -19.11
C GLY A 104 57.84 1.55 -18.30
N SER A 105 58.59 1.70 -17.21
CA SER A 105 59.03 0.59 -16.35
C SER A 105 57.87 0.06 -15.52
N LYS A 106 57.23 -1.02 -15.98
CA LYS A 106 56.10 -1.65 -15.28
C LYS A 106 56.49 -2.14 -13.89
N ASP A 107 57.71 -2.64 -13.73
CA ASP A 107 58.23 -3.11 -12.45
C ASP A 107 58.37 -1.98 -11.43
N ASP A 108 58.92 -0.84 -11.84
CA ASP A 108 59.09 0.29 -10.93
C ASP A 108 57.75 0.99 -10.64
N ILE A 109 56.80 0.99 -11.60
CA ILE A 109 55.42 1.44 -11.35
C ILE A 109 54.74 0.55 -10.30
N LYS A 110 54.86 -0.77 -10.44
CA LYS A 110 54.37 -1.74 -9.44
C LYS A 110 54.96 -1.42 -8.07
N LEU A 111 56.29 -1.34 -7.96
CA LEU A 111 56.97 -1.10 -6.69
C LEU A 111 56.60 0.26 -6.07
N SER A 112 56.43 1.31 -6.88
CA SER A 112 55.99 2.63 -6.42
C SER A 112 54.59 2.59 -5.81
N TYR A 113 53.63 1.92 -6.46
CA TYR A 113 52.29 1.74 -5.89
C TYR A 113 52.30 0.86 -4.63
N GLY A 114 53.16 -0.15 -4.56
CA GLY A 114 53.37 -0.94 -3.35
C GLY A 114 53.85 -0.06 -2.18
N GLY A 115 54.86 0.78 -2.42
CA GLY A 115 55.35 1.72 -1.42
C GLY A 115 54.31 2.76 -0.99
N LEU A 116 53.50 3.28 -1.92
CA LEU A 116 52.42 4.21 -1.59
C LEU A 116 51.33 3.55 -0.74
N ALA A 117 50.98 2.29 -1.02
CA ALA A 117 50.05 1.53 -0.20
C ALA A 117 50.59 1.29 1.21
N ASP A 118 51.89 0.99 1.35
CA ASP A 118 52.56 0.85 2.65
C ASP A 118 52.54 2.17 3.43
N LEU A 119 52.77 3.30 2.76
CA LEU A 119 52.70 4.64 3.36
C LEU A 119 51.28 4.96 3.82
N ASP A 120 50.27 4.75 2.97
CA ASP A 120 48.87 4.98 3.32
C ASP A 120 48.43 4.12 4.50
N SER A 121 48.91 2.88 4.57
CA SER A 121 48.69 2.01 5.73
C SER A 121 49.35 2.58 7.00
N ALA A 122 50.56 3.12 6.89
CA ALA A 122 51.28 3.69 8.03
C ALA A 122 50.63 4.97 8.59
N ILE A 123 49.95 5.75 7.73
CA ILE A 123 49.24 6.99 8.13
C ILE A 123 47.74 6.77 8.44
N GLY A 124 47.23 5.56 8.26
CA GLY A 124 45.81 5.23 8.50
C GLY A 124 44.85 5.68 7.40
N ASN A 125 45.35 5.97 6.20
CA ASN A 125 44.52 6.37 5.05
C ASN A 125 44.04 5.15 4.25
N PHE A 126 43.08 4.42 4.81
CA PHE A 126 42.61 3.14 4.25
C PHE A 126 42.01 3.26 2.85
N GLN A 127 41.40 4.40 2.50
CA GLN A 127 40.80 4.59 1.18
C GLN A 127 41.86 4.64 0.07
N ASN A 128 42.95 5.38 0.30
CA ASN A 128 44.05 5.45 -0.64
C ASN A 128 44.88 4.16 -0.64
N GLN A 129 45.05 3.53 0.53
CA GLN A 129 45.72 2.24 0.66
C GLN A 129 45.09 1.17 -0.26
N ILE A 130 43.77 1.03 -0.24
CA ILE A 130 43.05 0.07 -1.10
C ILE A 130 43.29 0.41 -2.57
N THR A 131 43.28 1.70 -2.91
CA THR A 131 43.45 2.17 -4.29
C THR A 131 44.85 1.88 -4.81
N HIS A 132 45.89 2.25 -4.07
CA HIS A 132 47.27 1.97 -4.43
C HIS A 132 47.59 0.48 -4.42
N TYR A 133 47.04 -0.29 -3.48
CA TYR A 133 47.22 -1.74 -3.45
C TYR A 133 46.58 -2.42 -4.66
N LYS A 134 45.37 -2.00 -5.08
CA LYS A 134 44.76 -2.48 -6.33
C LYS A 134 45.64 -2.20 -7.55
N LEU A 135 46.23 -1.00 -7.63
CA LEU A 135 47.14 -0.65 -8.73
C LEU A 135 48.42 -1.49 -8.68
N TYR A 136 49.00 -1.71 -7.49
CA TYR A 136 50.12 -2.65 -7.32
C TYR A 136 49.80 -4.05 -7.88
N ILE A 137 48.62 -4.61 -7.54
CA ILE A 137 48.18 -5.91 -8.04
C ILE A 137 48.02 -5.90 -9.57
N ILE A 138 47.40 -4.87 -10.15
CA ILE A 138 47.23 -4.76 -11.61
C ILE A 138 48.59 -4.76 -12.33
N TYR A 139 49.57 -4.01 -11.83
CA TYR A 139 50.89 -3.96 -12.46
C TYR A 139 51.69 -5.24 -12.23
N ARG A 140 51.59 -5.88 -11.05
CA ARG A 140 52.17 -7.21 -10.78
C ARG A 140 51.59 -8.25 -11.75
N ASP A 141 50.28 -8.36 -11.83
CA ASP A 141 49.61 -9.34 -12.68
C ASP A 141 49.84 -9.06 -14.18
N SER A 142 50.07 -7.79 -14.55
CA SER A 142 50.48 -7.41 -15.90
C SER A 142 51.90 -7.84 -16.28
N ILE A 143 52.76 -8.09 -15.30
CA ILE A 143 54.09 -8.63 -15.51
C ILE A 143 54.01 -10.17 -15.58
N ASP A 144 53.11 -10.78 -14.81
CA ASP A 144 53.16 -12.23 -14.55
C ASP A 144 52.28 -13.12 -15.46
N ASN A 145 51.06 -12.74 -15.92
CA ASN A 145 50.24 -13.63 -16.78
C ASN A 145 48.99 -12.97 -17.43
N GLU A 146 48.89 -12.95 -18.77
CA GLU A 146 47.75 -12.36 -19.49
C GLU A 146 46.44 -13.17 -19.36
N GLU A 147 46.53 -14.49 -19.17
CA GLU A 147 45.37 -15.40 -19.15
C GLU A 147 44.64 -15.39 -17.79
N THR A 148 45.39 -15.35 -16.69
CA THR A 148 44.85 -15.25 -15.32
C THR A 148 44.04 -13.96 -15.12
N ARG A 149 44.48 -12.88 -15.77
CA ARG A 149 43.78 -11.60 -15.80
C ARG A 149 42.44 -11.66 -16.52
N LYS A 150 42.35 -12.34 -17.68
CA LYS A 150 41.08 -12.55 -18.38
C LYS A 150 40.12 -13.41 -17.56
N LYS A 151 40.61 -14.43 -16.85
CA LYS A 151 39.78 -15.30 -15.99
C LYS A 151 39.24 -14.55 -14.76
N THR A 152 40.10 -13.81 -14.06
CA THR A 152 39.71 -13.05 -12.86
C THR A 152 38.73 -11.93 -13.24
N MET A 153 39.04 -11.15 -14.28
CA MET A 153 38.16 -10.09 -14.76
C MET A 153 36.82 -10.63 -15.28
N ARG A 154 36.80 -11.78 -15.97
CA ARG A 154 35.54 -12.45 -16.35
C ARG A 154 34.75 -12.92 -15.14
N ALA A 155 35.40 -13.53 -14.14
CA ALA A 155 34.71 -13.99 -12.93
C ALA A 155 34.11 -12.82 -12.15
N GLU A 156 34.83 -11.72 -12.03
CA GLU A 156 34.40 -10.53 -11.30
C GLU A 156 33.32 -9.75 -12.07
N MET A 157 33.44 -9.67 -13.41
CA MET A 157 32.36 -9.15 -14.27
C MET A 157 31.10 -10.01 -14.20
N ASN A 158 31.23 -11.34 -14.22
CA ASN A 158 30.09 -12.24 -14.14
C ASN A 158 29.41 -12.12 -12.78
N TYR A 159 30.16 -12.06 -11.68
CA TYR A 159 29.61 -11.87 -10.34
C TYR A 159 28.88 -10.54 -10.19
N GLU A 160 29.49 -9.42 -10.63
CA GLU A 160 28.83 -8.11 -10.60
C GLU A 160 27.62 -8.03 -11.54
N TYR A 161 27.67 -8.69 -12.70
CA TYR A 161 26.55 -8.78 -13.65
C TYR A 161 25.38 -9.57 -13.05
N GLU A 162 25.63 -10.77 -12.54
CA GLU A 162 24.61 -11.61 -11.89
C GLU A 162 23.99 -10.90 -10.68
N LYS A 163 24.82 -10.25 -9.85
CA LYS A 163 24.33 -9.47 -8.71
C LYS A 163 23.43 -8.31 -9.15
N ARG A 164 23.80 -7.59 -10.21
CA ARG A 164 22.96 -6.53 -10.79
C ARG A 164 21.68 -7.08 -11.39
N GLU A 165 21.74 -8.21 -12.10
CA GLU A 165 20.58 -8.86 -12.71
C GLU A 165 19.58 -9.38 -11.67
N ILE A 166 20.06 -9.99 -10.60
CA ILE A 166 19.22 -10.42 -9.46
C ILE A 166 18.58 -9.20 -8.80
N ALA A 167 19.34 -8.13 -8.58
CA ALA A 167 18.81 -6.90 -7.99
C ALA A 167 17.76 -6.23 -8.89
N THR A 168 17.96 -6.20 -10.22
CA THR A 168 16.99 -5.63 -11.16
C THR A 168 15.74 -6.51 -11.29
N LYS A 169 15.88 -7.85 -11.33
CA LYS A 169 14.74 -8.77 -11.30
C LYS A 169 13.94 -8.64 -10.02
N ALA A 170 14.58 -8.62 -8.85
CA ALA A 170 13.91 -8.43 -7.57
C ALA A 170 13.20 -7.07 -7.48
N ALA A 171 13.82 -6.00 -7.99
CA ALA A 171 13.19 -4.68 -8.06
C ALA A 171 11.98 -4.67 -9.00
N GLN A 172 12.09 -5.34 -10.15
CA GLN A 172 11.01 -5.45 -11.13
C GLN A 172 9.85 -6.30 -10.60
N GLU A 173 10.11 -7.46 -10.01
CA GLU A 173 9.08 -8.30 -9.37
C GLU A 173 8.37 -7.54 -8.24
N LYS A 174 9.11 -6.78 -7.43
CA LYS A 174 8.50 -5.93 -6.39
C LYS A 174 7.59 -4.86 -7.00
N LYS A 175 8.00 -4.24 -8.10
CA LYS A 175 7.21 -3.23 -8.83
C LYS A 175 5.95 -3.85 -9.45
N ASP A 176 6.07 -5.03 -10.04
CA ASP A 176 4.95 -5.76 -10.65
C ASP A 176 3.96 -6.27 -9.59
N ALA A 177 4.45 -6.72 -8.44
CA ALA A 177 3.62 -7.10 -7.30
C ALA A 177 2.82 -5.91 -6.74
N LEU A 178 3.47 -4.73 -6.62
CA LEU A 178 2.81 -3.49 -6.21
C LEU A 178 1.74 -3.05 -7.23
N ALA A 179 2.07 -3.04 -8.53
CA ALA A 179 1.12 -2.71 -9.59
C ALA A 179 -0.06 -3.68 -9.64
N ALA A 180 0.18 -4.98 -9.44
CA ALA A 180 -0.87 -5.99 -9.35
C ALA A 180 -1.76 -5.79 -8.11
N ALA A 181 -1.18 -5.42 -6.96
CA ALA A 181 -1.91 -5.12 -5.74
C ALA A 181 -2.77 -3.85 -5.90
N GLU A 182 -2.24 -2.80 -6.52
CA GLU A 182 -2.97 -1.56 -6.85
C GLU A 182 -4.14 -1.85 -7.80
N LYS A 183 -3.90 -2.60 -8.87
CA LYS A 183 -4.96 -2.98 -9.83
C LYS A 183 -6.05 -3.84 -9.19
N LYS A 184 -5.69 -4.73 -8.25
CA LYS A 184 -6.67 -5.50 -7.45
C LYS A 184 -7.49 -4.56 -6.56
N ARG A 185 -6.86 -3.62 -5.85
CA ARG A 185 -7.55 -2.62 -5.02
C ARG A 185 -8.50 -1.77 -5.85
N GLU A 186 -8.05 -1.31 -7.02
CA GLU A 186 -8.88 -0.52 -7.94
C GLU A 186 -10.12 -1.29 -8.40
N LYS A 187 -9.97 -2.58 -8.74
CA LYS A 187 -11.10 -3.44 -9.09
C LYS A 187 -12.09 -3.60 -7.94
N VAL A 188 -11.60 -3.86 -6.72
CA VAL A 188 -12.46 -4.00 -5.54
C VAL A 188 -13.26 -2.72 -5.30
N ILE A 189 -12.59 -1.55 -5.32
CA ILE A 189 -13.24 -0.24 -5.15
C ILE A 189 -14.27 -0.01 -6.25
N ARG A 190 -13.92 -0.27 -7.52
CA ARG A 190 -14.83 -0.09 -8.66
C ARG A 190 -16.07 -0.97 -8.53
N TYR A 191 -15.91 -2.25 -8.19
CA TYR A 191 -17.04 -3.16 -8.00
C TYR A 191 -17.89 -2.83 -6.78
N SER A 192 -17.29 -2.37 -5.67
CA SER A 192 -18.07 -1.92 -4.51
C SER A 192 -18.90 -0.69 -4.83
N VAL A 193 -18.37 0.27 -5.61
CA VAL A 193 -19.12 1.46 -6.05
C VAL A 193 -20.26 1.08 -6.99
N ILE A 194 -20.00 0.24 -7.99
CA ILE A 194 -21.04 -0.25 -8.92
C ILE A 194 -22.12 -1.03 -8.17
N GLY A 195 -21.73 -1.95 -7.28
CA GLY A 195 -22.66 -2.72 -6.46
C GLY A 195 -23.52 -1.83 -5.56
N GLY A 196 -22.92 -0.80 -4.95
CA GLY A 196 -23.64 0.20 -4.16
C GLY A 196 -24.67 0.99 -5.00
N LEU A 197 -24.30 1.41 -6.21
CA LEU A 197 -25.22 2.11 -7.13
C LEU A 197 -26.38 1.23 -7.57
N VAL A 198 -26.13 -0.05 -7.86
CA VAL A 198 -27.20 -1.00 -8.23
C VAL A 198 -28.14 -1.22 -7.06
N LEU A 199 -27.61 -1.41 -5.84
CA LEU A 199 -28.44 -1.52 -4.64
C LEU A 199 -29.29 -0.27 -4.40
N ALA A 200 -28.72 0.92 -4.59
CA ALA A 200 -29.45 2.18 -4.49
C ALA A 200 -30.57 2.28 -5.54
N LEU A 201 -30.34 1.84 -6.78
CA LEU A 201 -31.37 1.80 -7.82
C LEU A 201 -32.50 0.81 -7.49
N VAL A 202 -32.16 -0.39 -7.00
CA VAL A 202 -33.15 -1.37 -6.54
C VAL A 202 -33.98 -0.80 -5.39
N PHE A 203 -33.32 -0.12 -4.45
CA PHE A 203 -34.00 0.56 -3.35
C PHE A 203 -34.93 1.67 -3.85
N LEU A 204 -34.50 2.49 -4.82
CA LEU A 204 -35.33 3.52 -5.43
C LEU A 204 -36.56 2.92 -6.14
N VAL A 205 -36.40 1.81 -6.86
CA VAL A 205 -37.52 1.10 -7.50
C VAL A 205 -38.48 0.55 -6.45
N PHE A 206 -37.97 -0.01 -5.36
CA PHE A 206 -38.77 -0.49 -4.24
C PHE A 206 -39.56 0.65 -3.59
N VAL A 207 -38.90 1.77 -3.26
CA VAL A 207 -39.55 2.97 -2.69
C VAL A 207 -40.59 3.51 -3.67
N TYR A 208 -40.27 3.62 -4.96
CA TYR A 208 -41.21 4.07 -5.98
C TYR A 208 -42.45 3.16 -6.06
N ARG A 209 -42.25 1.83 -6.06
CA ARG A 209 -43.36 0.87 -6.07
C ARG A 209 -44.21 0.98 -4.82
N SER A 210 -43.57 1.06 -3.65
CA SER A 210 -44.24 1.24 -2.35
C SER A 210 -45.09 2.51 -2.37
N LEU A 211 -44.50 3.65 -2.75
CA LEU A 211 -45.21 4.92 -2.85
C LEU A 211 -46.35 4.86 -3.88
N ARG A 212 -46.16 4.19 -5.02
CA ARG A 212 -47.21 4.03 -6.03
C ARG A 212 -48.38 3.19 -5.49
N VAL A 213 -48.10 2.13 -4.72
CA VAL A 213 -49.11 1.29 -4.07
C VAL A 213 -49.86 2.09 -3.00
N THR A 214 -49.14 2.78 -2.10
CA THR A 214 -49.75 3.63 -1.06
C THR A 214 -50.64 4.71 -1.69
N ARG A 215 -50.20 5.36 -2.77
CA ARG A 215 -51.02 6.36 -3.49
C ARG A 215 -52.25 5.76 -4.18
N ARG A 216 -52.17 4.52 -4.67
CA ARG A 216 -53.32 3.81 -5.26
C ARG A 216 -54.32 3.39 -4.18
N GLN A 217 -53.85 2.81 -3.08
CA GLN A 217 -54.68 2.45 -1.94
C GLN A 217 -55.38 3.67 -1.35
N LYS A 218 -54.67 4.80 -1.21
CA LYS A 218 -55.27 6.06 -0.74
C LYS A 218 -56.43 6.52 -1.63
N ARG A 219 -56.26 6.48 -2.96
CA ARG A 219 -57.34 6.83 -3.91
C ARG A 219 -58.54 5.89 -3.83
N ILE A 220 -58.30 4.59 -3.70
CA ILE A 220 -59.39 3.60 -3.55
C ILE A 220 -60.16 3.86 -2.24
N ILE A 221 -59.45 4.11 -1.15
CA ILE A 221 -60.06 4.44 0.15
C ILE A 221 -60.88 5.73 0.06
N GLU A 222 -60.38 6.77 -0.63
CA GLU A 222 -61.13 8.01 -0.86
C GLU A 222 -62.43 7.73 -1.62
N THR A 223 -62.37 7.01 -2.76
CA THR A 223 -63.59 6.66 -3.51
C THR A 223 -64.58 5.80 -2.72
N GLN A 224 -64.10 4.84 -1.93
CA GLN A 224 -64.97 4.03 -1.08
C GLN A 224 -65.62 4.88 0.01
N ARG A 225 -64.85 5.80 0.60
CA ARG A 225 -65.36 6.75 1.59
C ARG A 225 -66.46 7.62 0.99
N ASP A 226 -66.27 8.15 -0.22
CA ASP A 226 -67.26 8.95 -0.94
C ASP A 226 -68.53 8.16 -1.24
N THR A 227 -68.41 6.89 -1.66
CA THR A 227 -69.57 6.03 -1.89
C THR A 227 -70.32 5.72 -0.59
N VAL A 228 -69.61 5.49 0.51
CA VAL A 228 -70.23 5.24 1.82
C VAL A 228 -70.92 6.50 2.34
N THR A 229 -70.34 7.69 2.14
CA THR A 229 -71.00 8.95 2.50
C THR A 229 -72.26 9.17 1.68
N HIS A 230 -72.23 8.92 0.37
CA HIS A 230 -73.42 9.03 -0.48
C HIS A 230 -74.51 8.04 -0.07
N GLN A 231 -74.16 6.77 0.17
CA GLN A 231 -75.11 5.77 0.67
C GLN A 231 -75.70 6.17 2.03
N LYS A 232 -74.89 6.78 2.90
CA LYS A 232 -75.36 7.27 4.20
C LYS A 232 -76.37 8.41 4.03
N GLU A 233 -76.11 9.36 3.12
CA GLU A 233 -77.03 10.45 2.79
C GLU A 233 -78.35 9.92 2.18
N GLU A 234 -78.29 8.92 1.29
CA GLU A 234 -79.48 8.27 0.74
C GLU A 234 -80.31 7.55 1.82
N ILE A 235 -79.64 6.82 2.73
CA ILE A 235 -80.31 6.14 3.85
C ILE A 235 -80.96 7.17 4.79
N GLU A 236 -80.31 8.30 5.03
CA GLU A 236 -80.83 9.38 5.86
C GLU A 236 -82.07 10.01 5.22
N ALA A 237 -82.04 10.31 3.92
CA ALA A 237 -83.21 10.79 3.17
C ALA A 237 -84.37 9.78 3.17
N GLN A 238 -84.08 8.47 3.02
CA GLN A 238 -85.10 7.43 3.12
C GLN A 238 -85.71 7.37 4.53
N ARG A 239 -84.89 7.49 5.59
CA ARG A 239 -85.38 7.54 6.96
C ARG A 239 -86.29 8.74 7.21
N ASP A 240 -85.98 9.90 6.64
CA ASP A 240 -86.83 11.08 6.76
C ASP A 240 -88.19 10.88 6.07
N ILE A 241 -88.20 10.27 4.88
CA ILE A 241 -89.44 9.92 4.16
C ILE A 241 -90.29 8.93 4.97
N VAL A 242 -89.66 7.86 5.49
CA VAL A 242 -90.37 6.88 6.33
C VAL A 242 -90.94 7.54 7.59
N THR A 243 -90.19 8.47 8.19
CA THR A 243 -90.66 9.23 9.35
C THR A 243 -91.86 10.10 9.02
N GLN A 244 -91.84 10.80 7.87
CA GLN A 244 -93.00 11.56 7.38
C GLN A 244 -94.20 10.66 7.07
N GLN A 245 -93.99 9.52 6.42
CA GLN A 245 -95.05 8.55 6.16
C GLN A 245 -95.66 8.04 7.46
N LYS A 246 -94.83 7.73 8.46
CA LYS A 246 -95.30 7.32 9.77
C LYS A 246 -96.16 8.41 10.44
N GLN A 247 -95.71 9.66 10.42
CA GLN A 247 -96.49 10.79 10.94
C GLN A 247 -97.83 10.97 10.19
N HIS A 248 -97.83 10.79 8.87
CA HIS A 248 -99.04 10.87 8.06
C HIS A 248 -100.03 9.74 8.38
N ILE A 249 -99.53 8.52 8.55
CA ILE A 249 -100.36 7.37 8.96
C ILE A 249 -100.91 7.60 10.38
N GLU A 250 -100.10 8.09 11.32
CA GLU A 250 -100.56 8.44 12.66
C GLU A 250 -101.68 9.49 12.62
N HIS A 251 -101.53 10.52 11.78
CA HIS A 251 -102.55 11.53 11.59
C HIS A 251 -103.85 10.97 10.98
N ILE A 252 -103.74 10.15 9.92
CA ILE A 252 -104.91 9.46 9.35
C ILE A 252 -105.58 8.55 10.38
N HIS A 253 -104.78 7.84 11.19
CA HIS A 253 -105.30 6.97 12.23
C HIS A 253 -106.05 7.76 13.31
N GLU A 254 -105.56 8.94 13.67
CA GLU A 254 -106.22 9.88 14.57
C GLU A 254 -107.56 10.36 13.99
N GLU A 255 -107.59 10.82 12.73
CA GLU A 255 -108.81 11.23 12.04
C GLU A 255 -109.83 10.09 11.92
N LEU A 256 -109.38 8.89 11.58
CA LEU A 256 -110.25 7.70 11.48
C LEU A 256 -110.84 7.34 12.84
N THR A 257 -110.04 7.40 13.91
CA THR A 257 -110.49 7.14 15.27
C THR A 257 -111.54 8.15 15.71
N ASP A 258 -111.33 9.43 15.41
CA ASP A 258 -112.31 10.49 15.70
C ASP A 258 -113.59 10.34 14.88
N SER A 259 -113.49 9.93 13.60
CA SER A 259 -114.63 9.61 12.76
C SER A 259 -115.42 8.39 13.25
N ILE A 260 -114.74 7.32 13.68
CA ILE A 260 -115.37 6.15 14.32
C ILE A 260 -116.09 6.59 15.60
N ARG A 261 -115.45 7.38 16.47
CA ARG A 261 -116.05 7.92 17.69
C ARG A 261 -117.27 8.81 17.40
N TYR A 262 -117.22 9.57 16.30
CA TYR A 262 -118.34 10.38 15.84
C TYR A 262 -119.51 9.51 15.32
N ALA A 263 -119.21 8.46 14.55
CA ALA A 263 -120.20 7.50 14.08
C ALA A 263 -120.85 6.73 15.26
N GLU A 264 -120.08 6.31 16.26
CA GLU A 264 -120.61 5.72 17.50
C GLU A 264 -121.57 6.68 18.23
N ARG A 265 -121.26 7.98 18.29
CA ARG A 265 -122.17 8.99 18.86
C ARG A 265 -123.48 9.09 18.08
N ILE A 266 -123.43 9.08 16.75
CA ILE A 266 -124.65 9.09 15.92
C ILE A 266 -125.44 7.79 16.10
N GLN A 267 -124.77 6.64 16.07
CA GLN A 267 -125.39 5.34 16.20
C GLN A 267 -126.13 5.22 17.54
N ASN A 268 -125.51 5.69 18.64
CA ASN A 268 -126.13 5.76 19.96
C ASN A 268 -127.27 6.80 20.07
N ALA A 269 -127.33 7.79 19.18
CA ALA A 269 -128.38 8.80 19.16
C ALA A 269 -129.59 8.41 18.28
N VAL A 270 -129.40 7.53 17.29
CA VAL A 270 -130.43 7.13 16.32
C VAL A 270 -131.08 5.80 16.68
N LEU A 271 -130.38 4.89 17.36
CA LEU A 271 -130.94 3.60 17.77
C LEU A 271 -131.58 3.72 19.16
N PRO A 272 -132.86 3.33 19.34
CA PRO A 272 -133.46 3.23 20.67
C PRO A 272 -132.72 2.17 21.48
N GLY A 273 -132.44 2.46 22.76
CA GLY A 273 -131.60 1.62 23.63
C GLY A 273 -132.04 0.16 23.63
N GLU A 274 -131.07 -0.76 23.77
CA GLU A 274 -131.23 -2.23 23.64
C GLU A 274 -132.46 -2.80 24.38
N GLN A 275 -132.89 -2.16 25.47
CA GLN A 275 -134.10 -2.53 26.21
C GLN A 275 -135.40 -2.42 25.37
N TYR A 276 -135.52 -1.46 24.45
CA TYR A 276 -136.72 -1.26 23.63
C TYR A 276 -136.83 -2.25 22.46
N ILE A 277 -135.69 -2.74 21.95
CA ILE A 277 -135.67 -3.73 20.85
C ILE A 277 -135.97 -5.15 21.39
N MET A 278 -135.57 -5.44 22.63
CA MET A 278 -135.84 -6.72 23.30
C MET A 278 -137.34 -6.95 23.64
N GLU A 279 -138.12 -5.89 23.88
CA GLU A 279 -139.53 -5.99 24.28
C GLU A 279 -140.49 -6.27 23.09
N ILE A 280 -140.14 -5.83 21.88
CA ILE A 280 -140.98 -5.98 20.67
C ILE A 280 -140.79 -7.34 19.97
N LEU A 281 -139.62 -7.97 20.10
CA LEU A 281 -139.26 -9.15 19.30
C LEU A 281 -139.46 -10.52 19.99
N GLY A 282 -139.98 -10.56 21.22
CA GLY A 282 -140.46 -11.81 21.83
C GLY A 282 -139.46 -12.99 21.82
N MET A 283 -138.16 -12.71 21.98
CA MET A 283 -137.08 -13.70 21.95
C MET A 283 -136.30 -13.68 23.25
N GLY A 284 -136.89 -14.22 24.31
CA GLY A 284 -136.34 -14.24 25.66
C GLY A 284 -135.26 -15.29 25.94
N GLU A 285 -134.82 -16.14 25.00
CA GLU A 285 -134.00 -17.31 25.37
C GLU A 285 -132.84 -17.73 24.43
N TRP A 286 -132.36 -16.89 23.50
CA TRP A 286 -131.25 -17.27 22.60
C TRP A 286 -129.91 -16.52 22.81
N ALA A 287 -129.77 -15.73 23.88
CA ALA A 287 -128.66 -14.79 24.07
C ALA A 287 -127.55 -15.22 25.06
N SER A 288 -127.32 -16.52 25.31
CA SER A 288 -126.26 -16.96 26.22
C SER A 288 -125.08 -17.69 25.56
N GLU A 289 -125.14 -18.04 24.28
CA GLU A 289 -124.11 -18.90 23.66
C GLU A 289 -123.06 -18.16 22.79
N ARG A 290 -123.24 -16.87 22.50
CA ARG A 290 -122.30 -16.11 21.63
C ARG A 290 -121.31 -15.19 22.33
N MET A 291 -121.33 -15.12 23.66
CA MET A 291 -120.40 -14.25 24.41
C MET A 291 -119.02 -14.86 24.68
N GLY A 292 -118.76 -16.10 24.24
CA GLY A 292 -117.46 -16.77 24.44
C GLY A 292 -116.43 -16.61 23.31
N GLU A 293 -116.84 -16.23 22.10
CA GLU A 293 -115.93 -16.20 20.93
C GLU A 293 -115.19 -14.86 20.74
N SER A 294 -115.62 -13.78 21.38
CA SER A 294 -115.00 -12.44 21.18
C SER A 294 -113.72 -12.21 21.99
N GLU A 295 -113.45 -13.03 23.01
CA GLU A 295 -112.27 -12.88 23.87
C GLU A 295 -110.99 -13.42 23.21
N ASN A 296 -111.11 -14.40 22.30
CA ASN A 296 -109.96 -15.10 21.73
C ASN A 296 -109.27 -14.29 20.61
N ILE A 297 -110.02 -13.45 19.90
CA ILE A 297 -109.48 -12.63 18.79
C ILE A 297 -108.67 -11.43 19.31
N ARG A 298 -108.86 -11.01 20.58
CA ARG A 298 -108.13 -9.88 21.16
C ARG A 298 -106.71 -10.24 21.63
N GLN A 299 -106.37 -11.51 21.83
CA GLN A 299 -105.02 -11.89 22.27
C GLN A 299 -104.01 -12.04 21.12
N GLU A 300 -104.43 -12.36 19.89
CA GLU A 300 -103.49 -12.53 18.76
C GLU A 300 -102.99 -11.21 18.15
N ALA A 301 -103.70 -10.09 18.34
CA ALA A 301 -103.32 -8.79 17.77
C ALA A 301 -102.21 -8.04 18.56
N ALA A 302 -101.77 -8.56 19.71
CA ALA A 302 -100.77 -7.91 20.58
C ALA A 302 -99.36 -8.52 20.51
N ALA A 303 -99.12 -9.53 19.65
CA ALA A 303 -97.86 -10.30 19.64
C ALA A 303 -97.17 -10.44 18.25
N GLY A 304 -97.48 -9.58 17.28
CA GLY A 304 -96.85 -9.58 15.94
C GLY A 304 -96.12 -8.29 15.60
#